data_AF-A0A7W2TED3-F1
#
_entry.id   AF-A0A7W2TED3-F1
#
_cell.length_a   1.000
_cell.length_b   1.000
_cell.length_c   1.000
_cell.angle_alpha   90.00
_cell.angle_beta   90.00
_cell.angle_gamma   90.00
#
_symmetry.space_group_name_H-M   'P 1'
#
loop_
_entity.id
_entity.type
_entity.pdbx_description
1 polymer ?
#
loop_
_entity_poly.entity_id
_entity_poly.type
_entity_poly.pdbx_seq_one_letter_code
_entity_poly.pdbx_strand_id
1 'polypeptide(L)'
;MKYLVAIMLVGFSVFSNAGIITHNSWKTDGTIVNYTGANKTLSNKEWLSWSLTDEMSIEQVLNSDLVLKDGWYIAKSDLLSVAFNDFFGSTQFNEDTGEGDKLAITDELAVTFTTIFGSTFQSDSFVNNLSTSAAWSYNAAGTKLFAATVRSEYQVENYTPYNSAWGYVRDYSLRTSQFDSMSPEFGVALVRGISPPMSVSEPTGMGIALLAAFPFLLRMRRSKK
;
A
#
# COMPACT_ATOMS: atom_id res chain seq x y z
N MET A 1 -23.42 -33.48 -42.45
CA MET A 1 -24.26 -32.76 -41.46
C MET A 1 -23.55 -32.89 -40.12
N LYS A 2 -22.91 -31.83 -39.61
CA LYS A 2 -23.51 -30.89 -38.62
C LYS A 2 -23.58 -31.59 -37.23
N TYR A 3 -22.93 -31.22 -36.13
CA TYR A 3 -22.22 -30.03 -35.70
C TYR A 3 -21.26 -30.38 -34.55
N LEU A 4 -20.11 -29.70 -34.54
CA LEU A 4 -19.34 -29.31 -33.35
C LEU A 4 -20.28 -28.72 -32.28
N VAL A 5 -20.19 -29.15 -31.03
CA VAL A 5 -20.64 -28.36 -29.87
C VAL A 5 -19.44 -28.15 -28.97
N ALA A 6 -18.82 -26.99 -29.15
CA ALA A 6 -17.86 -26.42 -28.24
C ALA A 6 -18.61 -25.71 -27.10
N ILE A 7 -18.29 -26.13 -25.88
CA ILE A 7 -17.94 -25.32 -24.70
C ILE A 7 -18.61 -23.93 -24.58
N MET A 8 -19.35 -23.75 -23.49
CA MET A 8 -19.19 -22.55 -22.67
C MET A 8 -19.21 -22.97 -21.19
N LEU A 9 -18.02 -23.24 -20.66
CA LEU A 9 -17.73 -23.02 -19.25
C LEU A 9 -17.85 -21.49 -19.06
N VAL A 10 -18.98 -21.03 -18.54
CA VAL A 10 -19.06 -19.68 -17.98
C VAL A 10 -18.37 -19.77 -16.62
N GLY A 11 -17.05 -19.63 -16.65
CA GLY A 11 -16.28 -19.35 -15.45
C GLY A 11 -16.74 -17.99 -14.94
N PHE A 12 -17.55 -18.00 -13.89
CA PHE A 12 -17.77 -16.81 -13.07
C PHE A 12 -16.43 -16.51 -12.39
N SER A 13 -15.59 -15.69 -13.04
CA SER A 13 -14.53 -14.98 -12.34
C SER A 13 -15.22 -13.96 -11.44
N VAL A 14 -15.50 -14.38 -10.21
CA VAL A 14 -15.83 -13.49 -9.10
C VAL A 14 -14.55 -12.70 -8.83
N PHE A 15 -14.37 -11.60 -9.55
CA PHE A 15 -13.43 -10.59 -9.11
C PHE A 15 -13.99 -10.07 -7.79
N SER A 16 -13.37 -10.46 -6.68
CA SER A 16 -13.54 -9.72 -5.44
C SER A 16 -13.02 -8.32 -5.73
N ASN A 17 -13.92 -7.37 -5.97
CA ASN A 17 -13.56 -5.97 -5.93
C ASN A 17 -13.11 -5.70 -4.49
N ALA A 18 -11.80 -5.73 -4.24
CA ALA A 18 -11.26 -5.21 -3.01
C ALA A 18 -11.81 -3.78 -2.87
N GLY A 19 -12.61 -3.56 -1.83
CA GLY A 19 -13.23 -2.27 -1.60
C GLY A 19 -12.13 -1.23 -1.40
N ILE A 20 -12.22 -0.09 -2.09
CA ILE A 20 -11.30 1.02 -1.84
C ILE A 20 -11.55 1.53 -0.42
N ILE A 21 -10.58 1.38 0.46
CA ILE A 21 -10.62 1.91 1.83
C ILE A 21 -10.00 3.29 1.82
N THR A 22 -10.65 4.26 2.46
CA THR A 22 -10.21 5.66 2.44
C THR A 22 -10.14 6.25 3.84
N HIS A 23 -9.06 6.96 4.14
CA HIS A 23 -8.93 7.79 5.33
C HIS A 23 -8.26 9.12 4.95
N ASN A 24 -8.95 10.24 5.19
CA ASN A 24 -8.52 11.56 4.71
C ASN A 24 -8.18 11.53 3.21
N SER A 25 -6.94 11.88 2.88
CA SER A 25 -6.42 11.90 1.51
C SER A 25 -5.83 10.56 1.07
N TRP A 26 -5.76 9.55 1.96
CA TRP A 26 -5.17 8.25 1.73
C TRP A 26 -6.20 7.22 1.28
N LYS A 27 -5.84 6.40 0.29
CA LYS A 27 -6.70 5.36 -0.26
C LYS A 27 -5.91 4.09 -0.49
N THR A 28 -6.49 2.94 -0.22
CA THR A 28 -5.88 1.64 -0.54
C THR A 28 -6.90 0.71 -1.22
N ASP A 29 -6.42 -0.12 -2.13
CA ASP A 29 -7.15 -1.30 -2.63
C ASP A 29 -6.66 -2.61 -1.97
N GLY A 30 -5.84 -2.49 -0.91
CA GLY A 30 -5.19 -3.60 -0.22
C GLY A 30 -3.81 -3.97 -0.78
N THR A 31 -3.44 -3.45 -1.95
CA THR A 31 -2.12 -3.65 -2.58
C THR A 31 -1.39 -2.32 -2.75
N ILE A 32 -2.05 -1.32 -3.30
CA ILE A 32 -1.49 -0.01 -3.60
C ILE A 32 -2.15 1.05 -2.73
N VAL A 33 -1.32 1.83 -2.07
CA VAL A 33 -1.71 2.98 -1.26
C VAL A 33 -1.43 4.26 -2.05
N ASN A 34 -2.47 5.06 -2.23
CA ASN A 34 -2.47 6.30 -3.00
C ASN A 34 -2.77 7.50 -2.11
N TYR A 35 -2.15 8.63 -2.44
CA TYR A 35 -2.43 9.92 -1.81
C TYR A 35 -3.09 10.89 -2.79
N THR A 36 -4.21 11.49 -2.38
CA THR A 36 -5.04 12.37 -3.21
C THR A 36 -5.12 13.81 -2.68
N GLY A 37 -4.31 14.13 -1.66
CA GLY A 37 -4.29 15.44 -1.02
C GLY A 37 -3.37 16.44 -1.73
N ALA A 38 -3.21 17.62 -1.12
CA ALA A 38 -2.47 18.74 -1.70
C ALA A 38 -0.94 18.69 -1.45
N ASN A 39 -0.45 17.77 -0.62
CA ASN A 39 0.98 17.65 -0.34
C ASN A 39 1.74 17.17 -1.59
N LYS A 40 2.54 18.07 -2.19
CA LYS A 40 3.28 17.82 -3.43
C LYS A 40 4.35 16.73 -3.33
N THR A 41 4.86 16.48 -2.12
CA THR A 41 5.84 15.41 -1.86
C THR A 41 5.18 14.03 -1.94
N LEU A 42 3.89 13.95 -1.62
CA LEU A 42 3.12 12.70 -1.57
C LEU A 42 2.27 12.48 -2.83
N SER A 43 1.77 13.55 -3.46
CA SER A 43 0.78 13.48 -4.56
C SER A 43 1.29 12.86 -5.86
N ASN A 44 2.60 12.65 -5.99
CA ASN A 44 3.23 11.98 -7.14
C ASN A 44 3.82 10.61 -6.77
N LYS A 45 3.38 10.03 -5.65
CA LYS A 45 3.86 8.75 -5.13
C LYS A 45 2.71 7.75 -5.03
N GLU A 46 3.02 6.54 -5.47
CA GLU A 46 2.31 5.33 -5.08
C GLU A 46 3.15 4.62 -4.01
N TRP A 47 2.47 4.05 -3.03
CA TRP A 47 3.05 3.26 -1.94
C TRP A 47 2.59 1.82 -2.10
N LEU A 48 3.48 0.87 -1.88
CA LEU A 48 3.10 -0.53 -1.80
C LEU A 48 2.61 -0.81 -0.38
N SER A 49 1.54 -1.59 -0.24
CA SER A 49 1.14 -2.12 1.06
C SER A 49 2.32 -2.85 1.70
N TRP A 50 2.64 -2.51 2.94
CA TRP A 50 3.81 -3.03 3.64
C TRP A 50 3.70 -4.54 3.87
N SER A 51 2.47 -5.04 4.00
CA SER A 51 2.18 -6.48 4.10
C SER A 51 2.65 -7.30 2.89
N LEU A 52 2.90 -6.68 1.74
CA LEU A 52 3.42 -7.36 0.55
C LEU A 52 4.93 -7.60 0.60
N THR A 53 5.61 -6.93 1.52
CA THR A 53 7.04 -7.09 1.80
C THR A 53 7.28 -7.63 3.19
N ASP A 54 6.22 -8.12 3.84
CA ASP A 54 6.32 -8.68 5.18
C ASP A 54 7.31 -9.86 5.20
N GLU A 55 8.07 -9.96 6.28
CA GLU A 55 9.16 -10.92 6.46
C GLU A 55 10.29 -10.87 5.40
N MET A 56 10.25 -9.95 4.45
CA MET A 56 11.34 -9.76 3.49
C MET A 56 12.42 -8.85 4.08
N SER A 57 13.66 -9.35 4.10
CA SER A 57 14.81 -8.50 4.37
C SER A 57 14.95 -7.43 3.30
N ILE A 58 15.63 -6.33 3.64
CA ILE A 58 15.92 -5.26 2.68
C ILE A 58 16.68 -5.80 1.46
N GLU A 59 17.61 -6.73 1.66
CA GLU A 59 18.34 -7.37 0.56
C GLU A 59 17.42 -8.21 -0.33
N GLN A 60 16.47 -8.95 0.24
CA GLN A 60 15.48 -9.70 -0.53
C GLN A 60 14.61 -8.76 -1.37
N VAL A 61 14.17 -7.63 -0.79
CA VAL A 61 13.39 -6.62 -1.50
C VAL A 61 14.18 -6.00 -2.65
N LEU A 62 15.43 -5.62 -2.42
CA LEU A 62 16.30 -5.03 -3.46
C LEU A 62 16.57 -5.99 -4.63
N ASN A 63 16.55 -7.30 -4.37
CA ASN A 63 16.72 -8.34 -5.39
C ASN A 63 15.40 -8.87 -5.99
N SER A 64 14.26 -8.34 -5.56
CA SER A 64 12.94 -8.79 -6.03
C SER A 64 12.52 -8.08 -7.31
N ASP A 65 11.54 -8.67 -8.01
CA ASP A 65 10.93 -8.07 -9.20
C ASP A 65 10.25 -6.72 -8.90
N LEU A 66 9.82 -6.49 -7.65
CA LEU A 66 9.27 -5.20 -7.22
C LEU A 66 10.25 -4.05 -7.52
N VAL A 67 11.53 -4.22 -7.15
CA VAL A 67 12.56 -3.19 -7.36
C VAL A 67 13.17 -3.30 -8.76
N LEU A 68 13.48 -4.52 -9.21
CA LEU A 68 14.24 -4.73 -10.45
C LEU A 68 13.41 -4.52 -11.73
N LYS A 69 12.09 -4.68 -11.67
CA LYS A 69 11.20 -4.62 -12.84
C LYS A 69 10.05 -3.64 -12.69
N ASP A 70 9.41 -3.60 -11.52
CA ASP A 70 8.17 -2.84 -11.33
C ASP A 70 8.39 -1.38 -10.90
N GLY A 71 9.66 -0.98 -10.74
CA GLY A 71 10.08 0.39 -10.50
C GLY A 71 9.87 0.87 -9.07
N TRP A 72 9.64 -0.04 -8.12
CA TRP A 72 9.60 0.30 -6.70
C TRP A 72 11.00 0.62 -6.17
N TYR A 73 11.06 1.54 -5.22
CA TYR A 73 12.28 1.84 -4.48
C TYR A 73 11.94 2.08 -3.01
N ILE A 74 12.92 1.86 -2.14
CA ILE A 74 12.74 2.04 -0.70
C ILE A 74 12.45 3.51 -0.41
N ALA A 75 11.32 3.76 0.25
CA ALA A 75 10.96 5.07 0.76
C ALA A 75 12.03 5.52 1.74
N LYS A 76 12.55 6.73 1.53
CA LYS A 76 13.50 7.33 2.46
C LYS A 76 12.78 7.91 3.68
N SER A 77 13.50 8.05 4.79
CA SER A 77 12.92 8.44 6.08
C SER A 77 12.31 9.83 6.06
N ASP A 78 12.85 10.75 5.26
CA ASP A 78 12.28 12.09 5.02
C ASP A 78 10.88 12.00 4.39
N LEU A 79 10.73 11.18 3.34
CA LEU A 79 9.43 10.92 2.71
C LEU A 79 8.46 10.21 3.67
N LEU A 80 8.97 9.26 4.46
CA LEU A 80 8.19 8.50 5.44
C LEU A 80 7.71 9.38 6.60
N SER A 81 8.57 10.28 7.12
CA SER A 81 8.22 11.31 8.09
C SER A 81 7.10 12.21 7.58
N VAL A 82 7.18 12.65 6.31
CA VAL A 82 6.12 13.47 5.68
C VAL A 82 4.81 12.71 5.59
N ALA A 83 4.84 11.43 5.18
CA ALA A 83 3.64 10.60 5.10
C ALA A 83 2.98 10.38 6.48
N PHE A 84 3.79 10.11 7.51
CA PHE A 84 3.33 9.95 8.88
C PHE A 84 2.72 11.24 9.43
N ASN A 85 3.41 12.37 9.27
CA ASN A 85 2.94 13.67 9.73
C ASN A 85 1.62 14.07 9.04
N ASP A 86 1.47 13.79 7.74
CA ASP A 86 0.22 14.00 7.01
C ASP A 86 -0.91 13.09 7.52
N PHE A 87 -0.65 11.78 7.68
CA PHE A 87 -1.66 10.82 8.12
C PHE A 87 -2.16 11.13 9.54
N PHE A 88 -1.25 11.40 10.47
CA PHE A 88 -1.57 11.62 11.89
C PHE A 88 -1.90 13.09 12.21
N GLY A 89 -1.82 14.00 11.24
CA GLY A 89 -2.04 15.43 11.45
C GLY A 89 -1.06 16.03 12.47
N SER A 90 0.21 15.62 12.40
CA SER A 90 1.28 15.94 13.35
C SER A 90 2.51 16.55 12.66
N THR A 91 3.46 17.04 13.43
CA THR A 91 4.81 17.42 12.96
C THR A 91 5.91 16.75 13.80
N GLN A 92 5.56 15.73 14.58
CA GLN A 92 6.46 15.10 15.56
C GLN A 92 7.44 14.12 14.93
N PHE A 93 7.11 13.55 13.77
CA PHE A 93 7.99 12.57 13.14
C PHE A 93 9.09 13.31 12.37
N ASN A 94 10.29 13.31 12.94
CA ASN A 94 11.48 13.91 12.36
C ASN A 94 12.61 12.86 12.33
N GLU A 95 13.13 12.61 11.14
CA GLU A 95 14.22 11.68 10.89
C GLU A 95 15.59 12.20 11.35
N ASP A 96 15.78 13.52 11.46
CA ASP A 96 17.08 14.13 11.76
C ASP A 96 17.57 13.78 13.17
N THR A 97 16.65 13.72 14.14
CA THR A 97 16.99 13.39 15.52
C THR A 97 17.14 11.89 15.70
N GLY A 98 16.37 11.08 14.96
CA GLY A 98 16.32 9.63 15.11
C GLY A 98 15.86 9.17 16.51
N GLU A 99 15.48 10.10 17.38
CA GLU A 99 15.13 9.86 18.79
C GLU A 99 13.83 9.07 18.92
N GLY A 100 12.96 9.20 17.91
CA GLY A 100 11.74 8.41 17.77
C GLY A 100 10.71 8.73 18.83
N ASP A 101 10.39 10.01 19.01
CA ASP A 101 9.31 10.42 19.90
C ASP A 101 8.04 9.64 19.55
N LYS A 102 7.47 9.02 20.57
CA LYS A 102 6.23 8.26 20.42
C LYS A 102 5.09 9.26 20.45
N LEU A 103 4.36 9.35 19.35
CA LEU A 103 3.07 10.04 19.33
C LEU A 103 2.04 9.09 19.94
N ALA A 104 1.40 9.51 21.03
CA ALA A 104 0.22 8.82 21.54
C ALA A 104 -0.95 9.04 20.55
N ILE A 105 -1.60 7.96 20.14
CA ILE A 105 -2.73 7.96 19.19
C ILE A 105 -3.88 7.13 19.75
N THR A 106 -5.04 7.17 19.07
CA THR A 106 -6.15 6.28 19.39
C THR A 106 -5.99 4.92 18.69
N ASP A 107 -6.55 3.86 19.27
CA ASP A 107 -6.58 2.53 18.64
C ASP A 107 -7.28 2.55 17.28
N GLU A 108 -8.36 3.32 17.14
CA GLU A 108 -9.07 3.49 15.87
C GLU A 108 -8.15 4.08 14.78
N LEU A 109 -7.33 5.07 15.13
CA LEU A 109 -6.41 5.68 14.19
C LEU A 109 -5.26 4.72 13.84
N ALA A 110 -4.79 3.93 14.82
CA ALA A 110 -3.81 2.88 14.59
C ALA A 110 -4.36 1.78 13.65
N VAL A 111 -5.56 1.27 13.91
CA VAL A 111 -6.24 0.27 13.06
C VAL A 111 -6.49 0.83 11.66
N THR A 112 -6.87 2.09 11.55
CA THR A 112 -7.05 2.74 10.24
C THR A 112 -5.72 2.80 9.49
N PHE A 113 -4.63 3.16 10.17
CA PHE A 113 -3.30 3.16 9.57
C PHE A 113 -2.91 1.76 9.09
N THR A 114 -3.05 0.72 9.94
CA THR A 114 -2.69 -0.66 9.57
C THR A 114 -3.58 -1.21 8.46
N THR A 115 -4.82 -0.73 8.36
CA THR A 115 -5.72 -1.05 7.24
C THR A 115 -5.28 -0.39 5.94
N ILE A 116 -4.84 0.88 5.98
CA ILE A 116 -4.39 1.59 4.79
C ILE A 116 -3.04 1.03 4.31
N PHE A 117 -2.03 1.00 5.17
CA PHE A 117 -0.65 0.67 4.81
C PHE A 117 -0.30 -0.82 4.94
N GLY A 118 -1.16 -1.63 5.54
CA GLY A 118 -0.93 -3.06 5.78
C GLY A 118 -0.33 -3.33 7.16
N SER A 119 -0.75 -4.43 7.78
CA SER A 119 -0.18 -4.97 9.02
C SER A 119 0.97 -5.91 8.67
N THR A 120 2.07 -5.84 9.41
CA THR A 120 3.29 -6.64 9.17
C THR A 120 3.83 -7.28 10.45
N PHE A 121 3.56 -6.67 11.61
CA PHE A 121 4.06 -7.17 12.88
C PHE A 121 2.89 -7.60 13.77
N GLN A 122 2.96 -8.81 14.31
CA GLN A 122 2.06 -9.28 15.35
C GLN A 122 2.89 -9.83 16.50
N SER A 123 2.94 -9.08 17.61
CA SER A 123 3.52 -9.64 18.83
C SER A 123 2.47 -10.48 19.55
N ASP A 124 2.58 -11.79 19.42
CA ASP A 124 1.73 -12.81 20.07
C ASP A 124 1.90 -12.88 21.59
N SER A 125 2.65 -11.94 22.19
CA SER A 125 2.94 -11.92 23.64
C SER A 125 1.68 -11.85 24.51
N PHE A 126 0.56 -11.37 23.97
CA PHE A 126 -0.71 -11.24 24.68
C PHE A 126 -1.85 -11.56 23.71
N VAL A 127 -2.70 -12.52 24.08
CA VAL A 127 -3.75 -13.19 23.27
C VAL A 127 -4.88 -12.25 22.78
N ASN A 128 -4.72 -10.93 22.92
CA ASN A 128 -5.69 -9.90 22.54
C ASN A 128 -5.06 -8.91 21.55
N ASN A 129 -5.23 -9.23 20.26
CA ASN A 129 -4.87 -8.52 19.02
C ASN A 129 -4.05 -7.22 19.12
N LEU A 130 -2.73 -7.35 19.07
CA LEU A 130 -1.83 -6.24 18.74
C LEU A 130 -1.63 -6.17 17.22
N SER A 131 -2.47 -5.44 16.48
CA SER A 131 -2.16 -5.12 15.08
C SER A 131 -1.07 -4.05 15.06
N THR A 132 0.09 -4.39 14.49
CA THR A 132 1.18 -3.46 14.31
C THR A 132 1.57 -3.41 12.84
N SER A 133 1.80 -2.20 12.37
CA SER A 133 2.35 -1.93 11.04
C SER A 133 3.74 -1.38 11.24
N ALA A 134 4.74 -2.07 10.68
CA ALA A 134 6.14 -1.72 10.84
C ALA A 134 6.89 -1.92 9.52
N ALA A 135 7.60 -0.89 9.06
CA ALA A 135 8.35 -0.96 7.81
C ALA A 135 9.72 -0.30 7.88
N TRP A 136 10.71 -0.97 7.29
CA TRP A 136 12.07 -0.48 7.11
C TRP A 136 12.16 0.63 6.06
N SER A 137 13.09 1.54 6.31
CA SER A 137 13.40 2.69 5.46
C SER A 137 14.88 3.07 5.65
N TYR A 138 15.44 3.84 4.72
CA TYR A 138 16.77 4.42 4.86
C TYR A 138 16.69 5.94 5.05
N ASN A 139 17.68 6.53 5.72
CA ASN A 139 17.84 7.98 5.64
C ASN A 139 18.13 8.48 4.22
N ALA A 140 18.09 9.79 4.03
CA ALA A 140 18.37 10.43 2.75
C ALA A 140 19.70 9.98 2.11
N ALA A 141 20.72 9.71 2.93
CA ALA A 141 22.06 9.30 2.52
C ALA A 141 22.22 7.77 2.32
N GLY A 142 21.24 6.95 2.70
CA GLY A 142 21.36 5.48 2.65
C GLY A 142 22.31 4.88 3.69
N THR A 143 22.73 5.65 4.69
CA THR A 143 23.74 5.28 5.69
C THR A 143 23.14 4.83 7.02
N LYS A 144 21.90 5.19 7.28
CA LYS A 144 21.19 4.86 8.52
C LYS A 144 19.90 4.12 8.20
N LEU A 145 19.58 3.16 9.05
CA LEU A 145 18.36 2.37 8.96
C LEU A 145 17.30 2.96 9.87
N PHE A 146 16.11 3.18 9.34
CA PHE A 146 14.95 3.66 10.05
C PHE A 146 13.83 2.63 10.01
N ALA A 147 13.00 2.61 11.04
CA ALA A 147 11.69 1.98 10.96
C ALA A 147 10.61 2.96 11.35
N ALA A 148 9.49 2.88 10.65
CA ALA A 148 8.26 3.47 11.07
C ALA A 148 7.35 2.38 11.64
N THR A 149 6.84 2.60 12.84
CA THR A 149 6.04 1.63 13.57
C THR A 149 4.78 2.29 14.09
N VAL A 150 3.64 1.64 13.88
CA VAL A 150 2.35 2.00 14.45
C VAL A 150 1.81 0.79 15.17
N ARG A 151 1.54 0.92 16.46
CA ARG A 151 0.99 -0.15 17.29
C ARG A 151 -0.40 0.23 17.76
N SER A 152 -1.34 -0.66 17.49
CA SER A 152 -2.65 -0.67 18.13
C SER A 152 -2.62 -1.58 19.35
N GLU A 153 -3.37 -1.19 20.39
CA GLU A 153 -3.68 -2.03 21.54
C GLU A 153 -5.15 -2.46 21.47
N TYR A 154 -5.79 -2.38 20.29
CA TYR A 154 -7.19 -2.73 20.08
C TYR A 154 -7.48 -4.17 20.54
N GLN A 155 -8.19 -4.28 21.65
CA GLN A 155 -8.58 -5.57 22.22
C GLN A 155 -10.03 -5.87 21.86
N VAL A 156 -10.31 -7.11 21.46
CA VAL A 156 -11.67 -7.57 21.12
C VAL A 156 -12.50 -7.82 22.39
N GLU A 157 -11.88 -7.89 23.58
CA GLU A 157 -12.54 -8.18 24.86
C GLU A 157 -12.31 -7.10 25.93
N ASN A 158 -13.24 -7.01 26.90
CA ASN A 158 -13.27 -6.05 28.01
C ASN A 158 -12.03 -6.17 28.92
N TYR A 159 -10.98 -5.43 28.58
CA TYR A 159 -9.75 -5.32 29.35
C TYR A 159 -9.31 -3.87 29.42
N THR A 160 -8.76 -3.42 30.56
CA THR A 160 -8.20 -2.07 30.68
C THR A 160 -6.82 -2.05 30.02
N PRO A 161 -6.61 -1.30 28.93
CA PRO A 161 -5.32 -1.32 28.25
C PRO A 161 -4.19 -0.90 29.21
N TYR A 162 -3.10 -1.69 29.24
CA TYR A 162 -1.91 -1.35 30.01
C TYR A 162 -1.09 -0.22 29.37
N ASN A 163 -1.21 -0.04 28.06
CA ASN A 163 -0.49 0.97 27.28
C ASN A 163 -1.45 1.63 26.28
N SER A 164 -1.19 2.87 25.91
CA SER A 164 -1.89 3.54 24.81
C SER A 164 -1.33 3.12 23.46
N ALA A 165 -2.14 3.16 22.40
CA ALA A 165 -1.65 3.07 21.03
C ALA A 165 -0.65 4.19 20.73
N TRP A 166 0.32 3.90 19.86
CA TRP A 166 1.35 4.87 19.51
C TRP A 166 1.89 4.67 18.09
N GLY A 167 2.45 5.74 17.53
CA GLY A 167 3.23 5.73 16.31
C GLY A 167 4.61 6.36 16.52
N TYR A 168 5.64 5.89 15.79
CA TYR A 168 6.95 6.56 15.71
C TYR A 168 7.70 6.24 14.42
N VAL A 169 8.65 7.11 14.08
CA VAL A 169 9.72 6.88 13.09
C VAL A 169 11.04 6.99 13.82
N ARG A 170 11.92 5.99 13.75
CA ARG A 170 13.11 5.90 14.62
C ARG A 170 14.32 5.36 13.87
N ASP A 171 15.51 5.87 14.22
CA ASP A 171 16.81 5.37 13.76
C ASP A 171 17.20 4.10 14.54
N TYR A 172 17.38 2.99 13.82
CA TYR A 172 17.79 1.69 14.35
C TYR A 172 19.28 1.39 14.11
N SER A 173 20.02 2.25 13.39
CA SER A 173 21.45 2.04 13.14
C SER A 173 22.30 2.00 14.41
N LEU A 174 21.83 2.62 15.48
CA LEU A 174 22.49 2.64 16.80
C LEU A 174 21.98 1.54 17.76
N ARG A 175 21.06 0.67 17.30
CA ARG A 175 20.30 -0.27 18.14
C ARG A 175 20.28 -1.67 17.55
N THR A 176 21.46 -2.15 17.17
CA THR A 176 21.66 -3.44 16.49
C THR A 176 20.98 -4.62 17.20
N SER A 177 21.03 -4.70 18.54
CA SER A 177 20.36 -5.77 19.28
C SER A 177 18.83 -5.76 19.18
N GLN A 178 18.20 -4.58 19.13
CA GLN A 178 16.75 -4.45 18.91
C GLN A 178 16.40 -4.76 17.46
N PHE A 179 17.25 -4.33 16.52
CA PHE A 179 17.13 -4.64 15.11
C PHE A 179 17.14 -6.17 14.88
N ASP A 180 18.15 -6.89 15.40
CA ASP A 180 18.27 -8.33 15.18
C ASP A 180 17.03 -9.09 15.68
N SER A 181 16.45 -8.65 16.80
CA SER A 181 15.25 -9.27 17.38
C SER A 181 13.93 -8.95 16.68
N MET A 182 13.85 -7.86 15.90
CA MET A 182 12.59 -7.38 15.30
C MET A 182 12.61 -7.38 13.76
N SER A 183 13.80 -7.48 13.16
CA SER A 183 14.01 -7.41 11.70
C SER A 183 13.22 -8.41 10.86
N PRO A 184 12.94 -9.65 11.30
CA PRO A 184 12.20 -10.60 10.48
C PRO A 184 10.70 -10.32 10.39
N GLU A 185 10.18 -9.40 11.20
CA GLU A 185 8.73 -9.21 11.38
C GLU A 185 8.25 -7.87 10.80
N PHE A 186 9.11 -7.16 10.06
CA PHE A 186 8.85 -5.84 9.51
C PHE A 186 8.82 -5.93 7.99
N GLY A 187 7.91 -5.17 7.38
CA GLY A 187 7.95 -4.94 5.94
C GLY A 187 9.07 -3.98 5.53
N VAL A 188 9.12 -3.64 4.25
CA VAL A 188 9.97 -2.58 3.70
C VAL A 188 9.09 -1.55 3.04
N ALA A 189 9.21 -0.28 3.44
CA ALA A 189 8.39 0.78 2.88
C ALA A 189 8.83 1.03 1.45
N LEU A 190 8.01 0.62 0.47
CA LEU A 190 8.30 0.81 -0.95
C LEU A 190 7.38 1.88 -1.54
N VAL A 191 7.98 2.74 -2.36
CA VAL A 191 7.30 3.77 -3.13
C VAL A 191 7.76 3.73 -4.58
N ARG A 192 6.94 4.28 -5.47
CA ARG A 192 7.35 4.60 -6.83
C ARG A 192 6.80 5.94 -7.26
N GLY A 193 7.46 6.55 -8.24
CA GLY A 193 6.94 7.76 -8.87
C GLY A 193 5.77 7.41 -9.77
N ILE A 194 4.65 8.12 -9.61
CA ILE A 194 3.60 8.15 -10.62
C ILE A 194 4.16 9.00 -11.76
N SER A 195 4.67 8.36 -12.80
CA SER A 195 4.83 9.07 -14.07
C SER A 195 3.44 9.59 -14.45
N PRO A 196 3.28 10.83 -14.93
CA PRO A 196 1.97 11.26 -15.41
C PRO A 196 1.45 10.16 -16.34
N PRO A 197 0.18 9.73 -16.19
CA PRO A 197 -0.33 8.67 -17.04
C PRO A 197 -0.01 9.08 -18.46
N MET A 198 0.81 8.29 -19.17
CA MET A 198 0.88 8.44 -20.61
C MET A 198 -0.57 8.45 -21.04
N SER A 199 -1.03 9.57 -21.58
CA SER A 199 -2.38 9.73 -22.06
C SER A 199 -2.56 8.65 -23.11
N VAL A 200 -3.11 7.52 -22.68
CA VAL A 200 -3.53 6.45 -23.57
C VAL A 200 -4.58 7.15 -24.40
N SER A 201 -4.28 7.36 -25.68
CA SER A 201 -5.24 7.95 -26.59
C SER A 201 -6.52 7.15 -26.42
N GLU A 202 -7.61 7.80 -26.01
CA GLU A 202 -8.92 7.15 -25.91
C GLU A 202 -9.11 6.31 -27.18
N PRO A 203 -9.63 5.07 -27.10
CA PRO A 203 -9.88 4.29 -28.28
C PRO A 203 -10.77 5.14 -29.18
N THR A 204 -10.19 5.68 -30.26
CA THR A 204 -10.87 6.55 -31.20
C THR A 204 -12.20 5.88 -31.54
N GLY A 205 -13.31 6.58 -31.30
CA GLY A 205 -14.68 6.06 -31.47
C GLY A 205 -15.00 5.45 -32.84
N MET A 206 -14.05 5.46 -33.78
CA MET A 206 -14.03 4.66 -35.00
C MET A 206 -14.22 3.15 -34.76
N GLY A 207 -13.71 2.58 -33.66
CA GLY A 207 -13.89 1.15 -33.36
C GLY A 207 -15.35 0.77 -33.06
N ILE A 208 -16.06 1.63 -32.32
CA ILE A 208 -17.46 1.42 -31.95
C ILE A 208 -18.38 1.76 -33.14
N ALA A 209 -18.04 2.77 -33.95
CA ALA A 209 -18.78 3.11 -35.16
C ALA A 209 -18.74 1.99 -36.22
N LEU A 210 -17.61 1.28 -36.35
CA LEU A 210 -17.48 0.14 -37.26
C LEU A 210 -18.34 -1.05 -36.80
N LEU A 211 -18.39 -1.36 -35.50
CA LEU A 211 -19.26 -2.42 -34.96
C LEU A 211 -20.76 -2.08 -35.04
N ALA A 212 -21.14 -0.81 -34.90
CA ALA A 212 -22.52 -0.36 -35.04
C ALA A 212 -23.03 -0.36 -36.50
N ALA A 213 -22.14 -0.29 -37.49
CA ALA A 213 -22.50 -0.31 -38.92
C ALA A 213 -22.72 -1.73 -39.48
N PHE A 214 -22.18 -2.78 -38.85
CA PHE A 214 -22.32 -4.17 -39.30
C PHE A 214 -23.78 -4.68 -39.39
N PRO A 215 -24.70 -4.40 -38.44
CA PRO A 215 -26.10 -4.83 -38.59
C PRO A 215 -26.88 -4.04 -39.65
N PHE A 216 -26.48 -2.81 -39.98
CA PHE A 216 -27.14 -2.01 -41.04
C PHE A 216 -26.78 -2.49 -42.45
N LEU A 217 -25.53 -2.89 -42.68
CA LEU A 217 -25.07 -3.43 -43.96
C LEU A 217 -25.69 -4.81 -44.29
N LEU A 218 -26.01 -5.62 -43.27
CA LEU A 218 -26.68 -6.91 -43.45
C LEU A 218 -28.19 -6.76 -43.73
N ARG A 219 -28.83 -5.66 -43.32
CA ARG A 219 -30.26 -5.42 -43.55
C ARG A 219 -30.56 -4.92 -44.97
N MET A 220 -29.67 -4.15 -45.57
CA MET A 220 -29.85 -3.66 -46.95
C MET A 220 -29.74 -4.77 -48.01
N ARG A 221 -29.12 -5.91 -47.70
CA ARG A 221 -28.98 -7.04 -48.64
C ARG A 221 -30.22 -7.95 -48.73
N ARG A 222 -31.20 -7.80 -47.84
CA ARG A 222 -32.45 -8.61 -47.83
C ARG A 222 -33.69 -7.91 -48.40
N SER A 223 -33.58 -6.67 -48.87
CA SER A 223 -34.71 -5.89 -49.42
C SER A 223 -34.79 -5.86 -50.95
N LYS A 224 -34.12 -6.79 -51.65
CA LYS A 224 -34.34 -7.03 -53.08
C LYS A 224 -34.61 -8.51 -53.32
N LYS A 225 -35.88 -8.89 -53.14
CA LYS A 225 -36.57 -9.94 -53.89
C LYS A 225 -38.06 -9.70 -53.78
#